data_AF-A0A918ZDY5-F1
#
_entry.id   AF-A0A918ZDY5-F1
#
_cell.length_a   1.000
_cell.length_b   1.000
_cell.length_c   1.000
_cell.angle_alpha   90.00
_cell.angle_beta   90.00
_cell.angle_gamma   90.00
#
_symmetry.space_group_name_H-M   'P 1'
#
loop_
_entity.id
_entity.type
_entity.pdbx_description
1 polymer ?
#
loop_
_entity_poly.entity_id
_entity_poly.type
_entity_poly.pdbx_seq_one_letter_code
_entity_poly.pdbx_strand_id
1 'polypeptide(L)'
;MLRAGCATIVPRRSSVRGMESGCWLVTLPATDGRLYVYRVYAPADALPADLFWDAWHCHDEGPFPRAPDLFDAAVIRRVGRAPR
;
A
#
# COMPACT_ATOMS: atom_id res chain seq x y z
N MET A 1 -1.12 -17.58 7.37
CA MET A 1 -2.49 -17.06 7.13
C MET A 1 -2.33 -15.59 6.73
N LEU A 2 -2.42 -15.28 5.44
CA LEU A 2 -2.34 -13.89 4.97
C LEU A 2 -3.65 -13.18 5.30
N ARG A 3 -3.59 -11.97 5.87
CA ARG A 3 -4.76 -11.11 6.06
C ARG A 3 -4.62 -9.87 5.19
N ALA A 4 -5.71 -9.53 4.49
CA ALA A 4 -5.75 -8.44 3.53
C ALA A 4 -6.34 -7.18 4.17
N GLY A 5 -5.62 -6.06 4.14
CA GLY A 5 -6.12 -4.72 4.46
C GLY A 5 -6.42 -3.91 3.19
N CYS A 6 -7.21 -2.83 3.29
CA CYS A 6 -7.57 -1.97 2.16
C CYS A 6 -7.39 -0.50 2.56
N ALA A 7 -6.56 0.23 1.82
CA ALA A 7 -6.24 1.65 2.03
C ALA A 7 -6.41 2.43 0.70
N THR A 8 -6.63 3.74 0.78
CA THR A 8 -6.84 4.60 -0.40
C THR A 8 -6.03 5.87 -0.25
N ILE A 9 -5.09 6.11 -1.17
CA ILE A 9 -4.32 7.36 -1.19
C ILE A 9 -5.17 8.45 -1.79
N VAL A 10 -5.50 9.45 -0.96
CA VAL A 10 -5.97 10.74 -1.45
C VAL A 10 -4.74 11.64 -1.62
N PRO A 11 -4.33 12.00 -2.84
CA PRO A 11 -3.13 12.81 -3.04
C PRO A 11 -3.26 14.15 -2.31
N ARG A 12 -2.28 14.48 -1.46
CA ARG A 12 -2.18 15.80 -0.83
C ARG A 12 -1.81 16.84 -1.92
N ARG A 13 -2.84 17.43 -2.53
CA ARG A 13 -2.82 18.54 -3.53
C ARG A 13 -2.23 18.19 -4.91
N SER A 14 -3.11 18.01 -5.90
CA SER A 14 -3.41 19.03 -6.93
C SER A 14 -4.13 18.41 -8.14
N SER A 15 -5.21 19.07 -8.56
CA SER A 15 -5.88 18.98 -9.86
C SER A 15 -6.80 17.78 -10.16
N VAL A 16 -8.07 18.14 -10.34
CA VAL A 16 -9.21 17.36 -10.81
C VAL A 16 -9.10 17.04 -12.31
N ARG A 17 -9.05 15.74 -12.66
CA ARG A 17 -9.72 15.06 -13.81
C ARG A 17 -8.99 13.75 -14.18
N GLY A 18 -9.68 12.61 -14.09
CA GLY A 18 -9.32 11.39 -14.83
C GLY A 18 -8.02 10.67 -14.42
N MET A 19 -7.63 10.67 -13.14
CA MET A 19 -6.49 9.87 -12.70
C MET A 19 -6.89 8.39 -12.74
N GLU A 20 -6.33 7.62 -13.68
CA GLU A 20 -6.46 6.15 -13.66
C GLU A 20 -5.84 5.64 -12.37
N SER A 21 -6.67 5.52 -11.33
CA SER A 21 -6.24 5.00 -10.04
C SER A 21 -5.91 3.53 -10.23
N GLY A 22 -4.63 3.19 -10.12
CA GLY A 22 -4.15 1.84 -10.10
C GLY A 22 -4.46 1.20 -8.74
N CYS A 23 -4.66 -0.11 -8.75
CA CYS A 23 -4.61 -0.89 -7.53
C CYS A 23 -3.16 -1.31 -7.30
N TRP A 24 -2.65 -1.17 -6.09
CA TRP A 24 -1.32 -1.60 -5.67
C TRP A 24 -1.45 -2.59 -4.52
N LEU A 25 -0.56 -3.57 -4.45
CA LEU A 25 -0.39 -4.45 -3.30
C LEU A 25 0.91 -4.08 -2.60
N VAL A 26 0.80 -3.73 -1.33
CA VAL A 26 1.93 -3.46 -0.45
C VAL A 26 2.01 -4.58 0.57
N THR A 27 3.14 -5.29 0.59
CA THR A 27 3.37 -6.39 1.54
C THR A 27 4.35 -5.92 2.61
N LEU A 28 3.94 -5.99 3.87
CA LEU A 28 4.73 -5.56 5.02
C LEU A 28 5.00 -6.76 5.95
N PRO A 29 6.26 -7.00 6.35
CA PRO A 29 6.56 -7.97 7.40
C PRO A 29 6.20 -7.39 8.76
N ALA A 30 5.45 -8.16 9.54
CA ALA A 30 5.12 -7.82 10.91
C ALA A 30 6.09 -8.45 11.91
N THR A 31 6.08 -7.91 13.12
CA THR A 31 6.88 -8.40 14.26
C THR A 31 6.54 -9.84 14.69
N ASP A 32 5.36 -10.34 14.30
CA ASP A 32 4.93 -11.72 14.54
C ASP A 32 5.45 -12.72 13.49
N GLY A 33 6.31 -12.28 12.57
CA GLY A 33 6.87 -13.08 11.49
C GLY A 33 5.88 -13.34 10.34
N ARG A 34 4.73 -12.67 10.31
CA ARG A 34 3.74 -12.79 9.23
C ARG A 34 3.90 -11.66 8.21
N LEU A 35 3.41 -11.91 7.01
CA LEU A 35 3.31 -10.91 5.95
C LEU A 35 1.86 -10.43 5.85
N TYR A 36 1.68 -9.13 5.92
CA TYR A 36 0.38 -8.46 5.76
C TYR A 36 0.35 -7.78 4.40
N VAL A 37 -0.75 -7.95 3.67
CA VAL A 37 -0.89 -7.44 2.30
C VAL A 37 -2.01 -6.42 2.26
N TYR A 38 -1.70 -5.22 1.82
CA TYR A 38 -2.65 -4.12 1.73
C TYR A 38 -2.93 -3.80 0.26
N ARG A 39 -4.20 -3.66 -0.09
CA ARG A 39 -4.62 -3.03 -1.34
C ARG A 39 -4.61 -1.53 -1.16
N VAL A 40 -3.80 -0.83 -1.93
CA VAL A 40 -3.71 0.63 -1.94
C VAL A 40 -4.18 1.13 -3.29
N TYR A 41 -5.23 1.96 -3.31
CA TYR A 41 -5.67 2.63 -4.53
C TYR A 41 -4.95 3.96 -4.67
N ALA A 42 -4.16 4.10 -5.72
CA ALA A 42 -3.31 5.26 -5.95
C ALA A 42 -3.04 5.48 -7.45
N PRO A 43 -2.65 6.69 -7.87
CA PRO A 43 -2.23 6.96 -9.24
C PRO A 43 -1.18 5.97 -9.75
N ALA A 44 -1.14 5.74 -11.07
CA ALA A 44 -0.18 4.82 -11.68
C ALA A 44 1.30 5.26 -11.53
N ASP A 45 1.52 6.54 -11.26
CA ASP A 45 2.80 7.21 -11.02
C ASP A 45 3.06 7.50 -9.53
N ALA A 46 2.24 6.95 -8.62
CA ALA A 46 2.44 7.10 -7.19
C ALA A 46 3.83 6.60 -6.76
N LEU A 47 4.50 7.35 -5.89
CA LEU A 47 5.81 6.96 -5.42
C LEU A 47 5.70 5.75 -4.47
N PRO A 48 6.68 4.85 -4.46
CA PRO A 48 6.74 3.74 -3.52
C PRO A 48 6.57 4.18 -2.05
N ALA A 49 7.17 5.31 -1.67
CA ALA A 49 7.04 5.87 -0.32
C ALA A 49 5.59 6.25 0.03
N ASP A 50 4.85 6.85 -0.90
CA ASP A 50 3.44 7.22 -0.68
C ASP A 50 2.58 5.97 -0.45
N LEU A 51 2.82 4.91 -1.25
CA LEU A 51 2.16 3.61 -1.13
C LEU A 51 2.44 2.93 0.21
N PHE A 52 3.70 2.98 0.66
CA PHE A 52 4.11 2.44 1.94
C PHE A 52 3.44 3.16 3.11
N TRP A 53 3.48 4.49 3.13
CA TRP A 53 2.91 5.28 4.22
C TRP A 53 1.40 5.06 4.36
N ASP A 54 0.67 4.94 3.26
CA ASP A 54 -0.78 4.66 3.30
C ASP A 54 -1.08 3.24 3.82
N ALA A 55 -0.34 2.23 3.33
CA ALA A 55 -0.46 0.87 3.82
C ALA A 55 -0.10 0.74 5.32
N TRP A 56 0.92 1.49 5.74
CA TRP A 56 1.35 1.56 7.13
C TRP A 56 0.26 2.13 8.06
N HIS A 57 -0.40 3.22 7.67
CA HIS A 57 -1.50 3.77 8.48
C HIS A 57 -2.67 2.80 8.59
N CYS A 58 -3.03 2.11 7.51
CA CYS A 58 -4.08 1.08 7.54
C CYS A 58 -3.70 -0.11 8.46
N HIS A 59 -2.41 -0.41 8.59
CA HIS A 59 -1.94 -1.39 9.56
C HIS A 59 -2.18 -0.93 11.01
N ASP A 60 -1.86 0.31 11.37
CA ASP A 60 -1.94 0.81 12.76
C ASP A 60 -3.40 0.85 13.27
N GLU A 61 -4.39 0.97 12.38
CA GLU A 61 -5.82 0.90 12.73
C GLU A 61 -6.36 -0.53 12.97
N GLY A 62 -5.57 -1.57 12.67
CA GLY A 62 -5.97 -2.98 12.81
C GLY A 62 -5.61 -3.61 14.17
N PRO A 63 -6.25 -4.73 14.57
CA PRO A 63 -5.96 -5.42 15.83
C PRO A 63 -4.64 -6.24 15.81
N PHE A 64 -3.76 -6.01 14.83
CA PHE A 64 -2.62 -6.88 14.54
C PHE A 64 -1.27 -6.28 14.98
N PRO A 65 -0.24 -7.11 15.24
CA PRO A 65 1.05 -6.66 15.76
C PRO A 65 1.77 -5.75 14.78
N ARG A 66 2.33 -4.65 15.28
CA ARG A 66 2.99 -3.62 14.44
C ARG A 66 4.06 -4.21 13.53
N ALA A 67 4.09 -3.78 12.29
CA ALA A 67 5.25 -3.91 11.43
C ALA A 67 6.37 -2.97 11.92
N PRO A 68 7.65 -3.22 11.59
CA PRO A 68 8.73 -2.23 11.72
C PRO A 68 8.66 -1.24 10.54
N ASP A 69 9.06 0.03 10.73
CA ASP A 69 8.96 1.11 9.71
C ASP A 69 9.95 0.98 8.54
N LEU A 70 10.40 -0.24 8.26
CA LEU A 70 11.42 -0.54 7.28
C LEU A 70 10.82 -0.52 5.88
N PHE A 71 10.86 0.66 5.27
CA PHE A 71 10.48 0.86 3.87
C PHE A 71 11.17 -0.15 2.94
N ASP A 72 12.46 -0.43 3.17
CA ASP A 72 13.26 -1.37 2.37
C ASP A 72 12.74 -2.82 2.42
N ALA A 73 11.96 -3.17 3.44
CA ALA A 73 11.36 -4.50 3.57
C ALA A 73 9.99 -4.60 2.88
N ALA A 74 9.42 -3.47 2.42
CA ALA A 74 8.11 -3.43 1.80
C ALA A 74 8.18 -3.89 0.34
N VAL A 75 7.35 -4.89 0.00
CA VAL A 75 7.20 -5.32 -1.39
C VAL A 75 5.97 -4.67 -1.99
N ILE A 76 6.19 -3.80 -2.98
CA ILE A 76 5.14 -3.02 -3.64
C ILE A 76 4.97 -3.53 -5.07
N ARG A 77 3.73 -3.87 -5.43
CA ARG A 77 3.39 -4.38 -6.77
C ARG A 77 2.09 -3.78 -7.28
N ARG A 78 2.08 -3.27 -8.51
CA ARG A 78 0.85 -2.82 -9.18
C ARG A 78 -0.02 -4.01 -9.59
N VAL A 79 -1.33 -3.92 -9.35
CA VAL A 79 -2.37 -4.86 -9.75
C VAL A 79 -3.18 -4.22 -10.86
N GLY A 80 -2.87 -4.65 -12.08
CA GLY A 80 -3.39 -4.09 -13.32
C GLY A 80 -2.42 -4.44 -14.44
N ARG A 81 -2.94 -4.61 -15.66
CA ARG A 81 -2.27 -5.21 -16.81
C ARG A 81 -0.82 -4.76 -16.99
N ALA A 82 0.09 -5.72 -17.17
CA ALA A 82 1.42 -5.49 -17.73
C ALA A 82 1.34 -4.62 -18.99
N PRO A 83 2.34 -3.77 -19.28
CA PRO A 83 2.42 -3.15 -20.60
C PRO A 83 2.35 -4.25 -21.66
N ARG A 84 1.44 -4.09 -22.63
CA ARG A 84 1.42 -4.95 -23.82
C ARG A 84 2.67 -4.70 -24.65
#